data_AF-A0A3B8RVF3-F1
#
_entry.id   AF-A0A3B8RVF3-F1
#
_cell.length_a   1.000
_cell.length_b   1.000
_cell.length_c   1.000
_cell.angle_alpha   90.00
_cell.angle_beta   90.00
_cell.angle_gamma   90.00
#
_symmetry.space_group_name_H-M   'P 1'
#
loop_
_entity.id
_entity.type
_entity.pdbx_description
1 polymer ?
#
loop_
_entity_poly.entity_id
_entity_poly.type
_entity_poly.pdbx_seq_one_letter_code
_entity_poly.pdbx_strand_id
1 'polypeptide(L)'
;MKPFYNSTFKEDMIATCAFIDEFLGALGLESADIDLNKIASILKGMRHDFPCNGGVENASMFKRVANFMSYFCAETPIVTSMPAGYGDLSNYKLNPIVAVAIGFNSLVGSTIYKGEGPCIIKSLRISTHSYFDFLDLLGSGLSPHSHIHWVSLFLEQLVYKSNEGIEYSDFVYDDKYWSDVSLSRA
;
A
#
# COMPACT_ATOMS: atom_id res chain seq x y z
N MET A 1 8.32 14.64 4.71
CA MET A 1 8.65 14.30 3.31
C MET A 1 7.91 13.02 2.96
N LYS A 2 7.38 12.86 1.74
CA LYS A 2 6.71 11.61 1.36
C LYS A 2 7.77 10.53 1.13
N PRO A 3 7.55 9.26 1.50
CA PRO A 3 8.56 8.21 1.31
C PRO A 3 8.94 7.99 -0.16
N PHE A 4 8.04 8.25 -1.11
CA PHE A 4 8.27 8.01 -2.54
C PHE A 4 7.40 8.92 -3.44
N TYR A 5 7.67 8.91 -4.76
CA TYR A 5 7.10 9.81 -5.76
C TYR A 5 7.34 11.31 -5.48
N ASN A 6 8.50 11.65 -4.91
CA ASN A 6 9.01 13.02 -4.84
C ASN A 6 9.48 13.50 -6.23
N SER A 7 9.89 14.77 -6.29
CA SER A 7 10.29 15.42 -7.54
C SER A 7 11.51 14.75 -8.18
N THR A 8 12.41 14.18 -7.38
CA THR A 8 13.62 13.53 -7.87
C THR A 8 13.80 12.11 -7.32
N PHE A 9 14.50 11.28 -8.09
CA PHE A 9 14.90 9.94 -7.65
C PHE A 9 15.77 9.98 -6.39
N LYS A 10 16.62 11.00 -6.24
CA LYS A 10 17.47 11.17 -5.06
C LYS A 10 16.64 11.42 -3.80
N GLU A 11 15.61 12.25 -3.89
CA GLU A 11 14.69 12.50 -2.77
C GLU A 11 13.95 11.22 -2.37
N ASP A 12 13.49 10.42 -3.34
CA ASP A 12 12.86 9.13 -3.05
C ASP A 12 13.81 8.16 -2.34
N MET A 13 15.04 8.02 -2.83
CA MET A 13 16.05 7.18 -2.18
C MET A 13 16.27 7.59 -0.73
N ILE A 14 16.47 8.89 -0.48
CA ILE A 14 16.69 9.41 0.88
C ILE A 14 15.47 9.18 1.75
N ALA A 15 14.27 9.52 1.26
CA ALA A 15 13.03 9.42 2.03
C ALA A 15 12.67 7.97 2.36
N THR A 16 12.80 7.05 1.39
CA THR A 16 12.54 5.63 1.59
C THR A 16 13.55 5.02 2.57
N CYS A 17 14.85 5.26 2.39
CA CYS A 17 15.87 4.72 3.30
C CYS A 17 15.72 5.28 4.73
N ALA A 18 15.45 6.59 4.87
CA ALA A 18 15.24 7.19 6.19
C ALA A 18 14.04 6.59 6.92
N PHE A 19 12.94 6.34 6.20
CA PHE A 19 11.78 5.68 6.79
C PHE A 19 12.09 4.25 7.23
N ILE A 20 12.77 3.47 6.38
CA ILE A 20 13.14 2.08 6.71
C ILE A 20 14.04 2.05 7.95
N ASP A 21 15.05 2.91 8.01
CA ASP A 21 15.97 3.03 9.14
C ASP A 21 15.23 3.38 10.44
N GLU A 22 14.38 4.41 10.41
CA GLU A 22 13.55 4.80 11.57
C GLU A 22 12.63 3.67 12.03
N PHE A 23 11.93 3.03 11.09
CA PHE A 23 10.99 1.95 11.39
C PHE A 23 11.69 0.72 11.96
N LEU A 24 12.82 0.31 11.37
CA LEU A 24 13.60 -0.84 11.87
C LEU A 24 14.24 -0.53 13.21
N GLY A 25 14.74 0.69 13.42
CA GLY A 25 15.23 1.14 14.73
C GLY A 25 14.14 1.11 15.80
N ALA A 26 12.91 1.55 15.48
CA ALA A 26 11.77 1.43 16.39
C ALA A 26 11.40 -0.03 16.72
N LEU A 27 11.75 -0.98 15.86
CA LEU A 27 11.63 -2.42 16.12
C LEU A 27 12.86 -3.02 16.82
N GLY A 28 13.93 -2.26 17.09
CA GLY A 28 15.19 -2.78 17.64
C GLY A 28 16.00 -3.61 16.64
N LEU A 29 15.90 -3.26 15.34
CA LEU A 29 16.58 -3.91 14.21
C LEU A 29 17.56 -2.96 13.52
N GLU A 30 18.32 -2.16 14.28
CA GLU A 30 19.25 -1.14 13.76
C GLU A 30 20.38 -1.71 12.90
N SER A 31 20.63 -3.02 13.01
CA SER A 31 21.66 -3.75 12.27
C SER A 31 21.10 -4.58 11.11
N ALA A 32 19.86 -4.32 10.70
CA ALA A 32 19.26 -5.01 9.56
C ALA A 32 20.05 -4.75 8.27
N ASP A 33 20.31 -5.82 7.52
CA ASP A 33 20.97 -5.76 6.22
C ASP A 33 19.95 -5.36 5.14
N ILE A 34 20.25 -4.27 4.43
CA ILE A 34 19.40 -3.65 3.42
C ILE A 34 20.17 -3.54 2.11
N ASP A 35 19.64 -4.15 1.07
CA ASP A 35 20.18 -4.05 -0.28
C ASP A 35 19.71 -2.75 -0.95
N LEU A 36 20.58 -1.74 -0.95
CA LEU A 36 20.32 -0.44 -1.57
C LEU A 36 20.15 -0.52 -3.10
N ASN A 37 20.72 -1.53 -3.77
CA ASN A 37 20.53 -1.71 -5.20
C ASN A 37 19.10 -2.16 -5.49
N LYS A 38 18.52 -3.01 -4.63
CA LYS A 38 17.11 -3.41 -4.71
C LYS A 38 16.19 -2.23 -4.43
N ILE A 39 16.47 -1.39 -3.44
CA ILE A 39 15.71 -0.14 -3.22
C ILE A 39 15.75 0.75 -4.46
N ALA A 40 16.93 0.94 -5.07
CA ALA A 40 17.06 1.69 -6.31
C ALA A 40 16.27 1.04 -7.47
N SER A 41 16.27 -0.30 -7.56
CA SER A 41 15.50 -1.06 -8.54
C SER A 41 14.00 -0.84 -8.36
N ILE A 42 13.48 -0.94 -7.13
CA ILE A 42 12.08 -0.66 -6.77
C ILE A 42 11.68 0.74 -7.24
N LEU A 43 12.46 1.75 -6.87
CA LEU A 43 12.14 3.15 -7.15
C LEU A 43 12.21 3.49 -8.65
N LYS A 44 13.08 2.82 -9.40
CA LYS A 44 13.11 2.92 -10.88
C LYS A 44 11.93 2.17 -11.50
N GLY A 45 11.68 0.93 -11.08
CA GLY A 45 10.62 0.07 -11.59
C GLY A 45 9.24 0.67 -11.38
N MET A 46 8.96 1.24 -10.20
CA MET A 46 7.68 1.88 -9.92
C MET A 46 7.40 3.14 -10.75
N ARG A 47 8.40 3.68 -11.46
CA ARG A 47 8.27 4.84 -12.36
C ARG A 47 8.25 4.41 -13.83
N HIS A 48 8.79 3.24 -14.15
CA HIS A 48 8.81 2.69 -15.50
C HIS A 48 7.51 1.90 -15.76
N ASP A 49 6.81 2.20 -16.85
CA ASP A 49 5.58 1.50 -17.28
C ASP A 49 4.51 1.34 -16.17
N PHE A 50 4.19 2.45 -15.51
CA PHE A 50 3.18 2.47 -14.45
C PHE A 50 1.85 1.89 -14.97
N PRO A 51 1.31 0.83 -14.34
CA PRO A 51 0.25 0.00 -14.92
C PRO A 51 -1.15 0.61 -14.75
N CYS A 52 -1.29 1.91 -14.97
CA CYS A 52 -2.57 2.62 -14.94
C CYS A 52 -2.65 3.64 -16.07
N ASN A 53 -3.86 3.79 -16.63
CA ASN A 53 -4.17 4.79 -17.65
C ASN A 53 -3.77 6.20 -17.18
N GLY A 54 -3.01 6.91 -18.00
CA GLY A 54 -2.52 8.26 -17.68
C GLY A 54 -1.22 8.30 -16.85
N GLY A 55 -0.60 7.16 -16.57
CA GLY A 55 0.70 7.09 -15.89
C GLY A 55 0.66 7.51 -14.41
N VAL A 56 1.85 7.66 -13.81
CA VAL A 56 2.01 8.02 -12.39
C VAL A 56 1.28 9.32 -12.05
N GLU A 57 1.37 10.33 -12.91
CA GLU A 57 0.84 11.68 -12.66
C GLU A 57 -0.67 11.68 -12.43
N ASN A 58 -1.41 10.84 -13.16
CA ASN A 58 -2.86 10.72 -13.04
C ASN A 58 -3.30 9.57 -12.12
N ALA A 59 -2.36 8.78 -11.60
CA ALA A 59 -2.65 7.69 -10.69
C ALA A 59 -3.11 8.22 -9.32
N SER A 60 -4.18 7.63 -8.78
CA SER A 60 -4.62 7.88 -7.41
C SER A 60 -3.53 7.50 -6.40
N MET A 61 -3.59 8.08 -5.20
CA MET A 61 -2.65 7.72 -4.14
C MET A 61 -2.69 6.22 -3.82
N PHE A 62 -3.87 5.58 -3.89
CA PHE A 62 -4.02 4.14 -3.70
C PHE A 62 -3.20 3.32 -4.70
N LYS A 63 -3.27 3.68 -5.98
CA LYS A 63 -2.50 3.03 -7.05
C LYS A 63 -1.01 3.23 -6.87
N ARG A 64 -0.59 4.45 -6.51
CA ARG A 64 0.81 4.78 -6.24
C ARG A 64 1.38 3.96 -5.08
N VAL A 65 0.66 3.89 -3.97
CA VAL A 65 1.04 3.09 -2.79
C VAL A 65 1.06 1.61 -3.12
N ALA A 66 0.01 1.10 -3.79
CA ALA A 66 -0.07 -0.30 -4.20
C ALA A 66 1.09 -0.70 -5.12
N ASN A 67 1.50 0.18 -6.04
CA ASN A 67 2.63 -0.07 -6.92
C ASN A 67 3.93 -0.19 -6.13
N PHE A 68 4.19 0.76 -5.23
CA PHE A 68 5.35 0.74 -4.35
C PHE A 68 5.39 -0.55 -3.52
N MET A 69 4.29 -0.88 -2.83
CA MET A 69 4.20 -2.08 -1.99
C MET A 69 4.45 -3.35 -2.80
N SER A 70 3.90 -3.42 -4.02
CA SER A 70 4.06 -4.59 -4.88
C SER A 70 5.51 -4.78 -5.32
N TYR A 71 6.19 -3.72 -5.76
CA TYR A 71 7.62 -3.79 -6.10
C TYR A 71 8.49 -4.10 -4.87
N PHE A 72 8.20 -3.47 -3.73
CA PHE A 72 8.98 -3.68 -2.50
C PHE A 72 8.92 -5.13 -2.03
N CYS A 73 7.72 -5.71 -2.00
CA CYS A 73 7.55 -7.11 -1.62
C CYS A 73 8.09 -8.09 -2.67
N ALA A 74 8.07 -7.74 -3.96
CA ALA A 74 8.63 -8.58 -5.02
C ALA A 74 10.17 -8.63 -4.98
N GLU A 75 10.81 -7.48 -4.79
CA GLU A 75 12.28 -7.36 -4.82
C GLU A 75 12.93 -7.78 -3.49
N THR A 76 12.18 -7.72 -2.38
CA THR A 76 12.63 -8.07 -1.02
C THR A 76 13.97 -7.40 -0.66
N PRO A 77 14.01 -6.06 -0.52
CA PRO A 77 15.26 -5.32 -0.31
C PRO A 77 15.88 -5.52 1.09
N ILE A 78 15.09 -5.89 2.10
CA ILE A 78 15.59 -6.20 3.43
C ILE A 78 16.01 -7.67 3.45
N VAL A 79 17.31 -7.91 3.59
CA VAL A 79 17.91 -9.26 3.59
C VAL A 79 17.71 -9.93 4.95
N THR A 80 17.74 -9.14 6.02
CA THR A 80 17.45 -9.62 7.38
C THR A 80 16.05 -10.22 7.47
N SER A 81 15.97 -11.40 8.06
CA SER A 81 14.70 -12.07 8.37
C SER A 81 14.08 -11.51 9.64
N MET A 82 12.75 -11.63 9.76
CA MET A 82 12.05 -11.28 11.00
C MET A 82 12.56 -12.14 12.15
N PRO A 83 13.06 -11.58 13.26
CA PRO A 83 13.55 -12.40 14.37
C PRO A 83 12.41 -13.10 15.12
N ALA A 84 12.78 -14.16 15.84
CA ALA A 84 11.92 -14.76 16.84
C ALA A 84 11.69 -13.79 18.02
N GLY A 85 10.58 -13.94 18.73
CA GLY A 85 10.29 -13.15 19.94
C GLY A 85 9.46 -11.87 19.72
N TYR A 86 9.00 -11.60 18.49
CA TYR A 86 8.11 -10.49 18.16
C TYR A 86 6.62 -10.88 18.19
N GLY A 87 6.27 -11.86 19.02
CA GLY A 87 4.92 -12.41 19.11
C GLY A 87 4.46 -12.96 17.76
N ASP A 88 3.22 -12.67 17.38
CA ASP A 88 2.63 -13.15 16.12
C ASP A 88 3.41 -12.67 14.88
N LEU A 89 4.07 -11.51 14.94
CA LEU A 89 4.85 -10.97 13.82
C LEU A 89 6.01 -11.88 13.41
N SER A 90 6.55 -12.69 14.34
CA SER A 90 7.63 -13.63 14.03
C SER A 90 7.24 -14.69 12.97
N ASN A 91 5.94 -14.85 12.68
CA ASN A 91 5.47 -15.77 11.65
C ASN A 91 5.47 -15.15 10.24
N TYR A 92 5.71 -13.85 10.11
CA TYR A 92 5.60 -13.12 8.85
C TYR A 92 6.96 -12.60 8.37
N LYS A 93 7.09 -12.41 7.05
CA LYS A 93 8.31 -11.85 6.44
C LYS A 93 8.43 -10.35 6.77
N LEU A 94 9.66 -9.88 6.99
CA LEU A 94 9.94 -8.47 7.33
C LEU A 94 9.60 -7.49 6.19
N ASN A 95 9.85 -7.87 4.92
CA ASN A 95 9.58 -6.98 3.79
C ASN A 95 8.09 -6.57 3.66
N PRO A 96 7.11 -7.49 3.70
CA PRO A 96 5.69 -7.12 3.80
C PRO A 96 5.35 -6.18 4.95
N ILE A 97 5.92 -6.40 6.14
CA ILE A 97 5.68 -5.54 7.30
C ILE A 97 6.12 -4.10 7.01
N VAL A 98 7.35 -3.93 6.50
CA VAL A 98 7.89 -2.61 6.16
C VAL A 98 7.14 -1.97 4.99
N ALA A 99 6.76 -2.74 3.97
CA ALA A 99 5.97 -2.24 2.84
C ALA A 99 4.61 -1.70 3.31
N VAL A 100 3.91 -2.41 4.20
CA VAL A 100 2.63 -1.97 4.76
C VAL A 100 2.83 -0.72 5.63
N ALA A 101 3.87 -0.67 6.46
CA ALA A 101 4.17 0.50 7.28
C ALA A 101 4.38 1.76 6.43
N ILE A 102 5.22 1.68 5.39
CA ILE A 102 5.45 2.76 4.43
C ILE A 102 4.14 3.14 3.73
N GLY A 103 3.40 2.14 3.25
CA GLY A 103 2.17 2.36 2.49
C GLY A 103 1.08 3.06 3.29
N PHE A 104 0.82 2.58 4.51
CA PHE A 104 -0.19 3.18 5.39
C PHE A 104 0.21 4.58 5.83
N ASN A 105 1.49 4.80 6.18
CA ASN A 105 1.98 6.13 6.51
C ASN A 105 1.83 7.10 5.33
N SER A 106 2.05 6.62 4.11
CA SER A 106 1.92 7.43 2.89
C SER A 106 0.46 7.77 2.54
N LEU A 107 -0.51 6.96 2.97
CA LEU A 107 -1.94 7.24 2.76
C LEU A 107 -2.45 8.30 3.73
N VAL A 108 -2.12 8.19 5.02
CA VAL A 108 -2.58 9.14 6.03
C VAL A 108 -2.05 10.55 5.72
N GLY A 109 -2.96 11.54 5.69
CA GLY A 109 -2.65 12.92 5.31
C GLY A 109 -2.58 13.18 3.80
N SER A 110 -2.73 12.17 2.96
CA SER A 110 -2.81 12.38 1.50
C SER A 110 -4.16 12.94 1.06
N THR A 111 -4.16 13.65 -0.06
CA THR A 111 -5.35 14.27 -0.66
C THR A 111 -5.88 13.41 -1.80
N ILE A 112 -7.17 13.12 -1.77
CA ILE A 112 -7.94 12.53 -2.87
C ILE A 112 -8.74 13.65 -3.53
N TYR A 113 -8.71 13.72 -4.85
CA TYR A 113 -9.50 14.70 -5.61
C TYR A 113 -10.76 14.03 -6.15
N LYS A 114 -11.92 14.46 -5.64
CA LYS A 114 -13.24 14.03 -6.13
C LYS A 114 -13.87 15.16 -6.95
N GLY A 115 -14.94 14.86 -7.67
CA GLY A 115 -15.72 15.87 -8.40
C GLY A 115 -16.25 17.00 -7.49
N GLU A 116 -16.42 16.72 -6.20
CA GLU A 116 -16.86 17.67 -5.16
C GLU A 116 -15.72 18.47 -4.51
N GLY A 117 -14.46 18.18 -4.86
CA GLY A 117 -13.28 18.85 -4.32
C GLY A 117 -12.27 17.91 -3.64
N PRO A 118 -11.20 18.47 -3.03
CA PRO A 118 -10.18 17.69 -2.35
C PRO A 118 -10.66 17.17 -0.98
N CYS A 119 -10.42 15.89 -0.71
CA CYS A 119 -10.65 15.23 0.58
C CYS A 119 -9.32 14.73 1.15
N ILE A 120 -9.09 14.89 2.45
CA ILE A 120 -7.87 14.44 3.12
C ILE A 120 -8.14 13.13 3.86
N ILE A 121 -7.27 12.14 3.69
CA ILE A 121 -7.32 10.88 4.44
C ILE A 121 -6.88 11.16 5.88
N LYS A 122 -7.79 11.06 6.85
CA LYS A 122 -7.53 11.37 8.26
C LYS A 122 -6.98 10.19 9.03
N SER A 123 -7.48 9.00 8.75
CA SER A 123 -7.10 7.78 9.46
C SER A 123 -7.20 6.54 8.58
N LEU A 124 -6.58 5.46 9.02
CA LEU A 124 -6.63 4.16 8.38
C LEU A 124 -6.72 3.11 9.48
N ARG A 125 -7.75 2.26 9.44
CA ARG A 125 -8.02 1.24 10.47
C ARG A 125 -8.19 -0.13 9.82
N ILE A 126 -7.31 -1.05 10.20
CA ILE A 126 -7.37 -2.47 9.85
C ILE A 126 -7.49 -3.29 11.15
N SER A 127 -8.18 -4.43 11.11
CA SER A 127 -8.20 -5.35 12.25
C SER A 127 -6.88 -6.12 12.30
N THR A 128 -6.48 -6.62 13.47
CA THR A 128 -5.28 -7.45 13.61
C THR A 128 -5.33 -8.69 12.70
N HIS A 129 -6.47 -9.36 12.63
CA HIS A 129 -6.66 -10.52 11.76
C HIS A 129 -6.45 -10.18 10.28
N SER A 130 -7.14 -9.14 9.76
CA SER A 130 -6.99 -8.75 8.35
C SER A 130 -5.60 -8.19 8.04
N TYR A 131 -4.92 -7.59 9.02
CA TYR A 131 -3.55 -7.13 8.86
C TYR A 131 -2.60 -8.31 8.63
N PHE A 132 -2.71 -9.35 9.46
CA PHE A 132 -1.92 -10.57 9.32
C PHE A 132 -2.20 -11.33 8.02
N ASP A 133 -3.47 -11.51 7.63
CA ASP A 133 -3.82 -12.11 6.34
C ASP A 133 -3.23 -11.31 5.17
N PHE A 134 -3.19 -9.98 5.29
CA PHE A 134 -2.61 -9.12 4.28
C PHE A 134 -1.08 -9.26 4.22
N LEU A 135 -0.40 -9.40 5.36
CA LEU A 135 1.05 -9.67 5.39
C LEU A 135 1.39 -11.00 4.71
N ASP A 136 0.61 -12.06 4.97
CA ASP A 136 0.80 -13.36 4.33
C ASP A 136 0.60 -13.28 2.83
N LEU A 137 -0.47 -12.61 2.38
CA LEU A 137 -0.77 -12.44 0.96
C LEU A 137 0.32 -11.62 0.24
N LEU A 138 0.84 -10.57 0.88
CA LEU A 138 1.97 -9.81 0.32
C LEU A 138 3.28 -10.63 0.34
N GLY A 139 3.43 -11.52 1.31
CA GLY A 139 4.60 -12.39 1.49
C GLY A 139 4.64 -13.63 0.60
N SER A 140 3.53 -13.99 -0.06
CA SER A 140 3.43 -15.21 -0.89
C SER A 140 4.02 -15.09 -2.30
N GLY A 141 4.54 -13.91 -2.67
CA GLY A 141 5.17 -13.67 -3.96
C GLY A 141 4.30 -12.84 -4.89
N LEU A 142 4.45 -11.51 -4.81
CA LEU A 142 3.72 -10.57 -5.66
C LEU A 142 4.39 -10.42 -7.02
N SER A 143 3.58 -10.38 -8.06
CA SER A 143 3.91 -9.79 -9.37
C SER A 143 3.32 -8.39 -9.44
N PRO A 144 4.12 -7.30 -9.52
CA PRO A 144 3.60 -5.93 -9.52
C PRO A 144 2.50 -5.68 -10.57
N HIS A 145 2.70 -6.17 -11.79
CA HIS A 145 1.72 -6.03 -12.87
C HIS A 145 0.39 -6.72 -12.58
N SER A 146 0.44 -7.89 -11.93
CA SER A 146 -0.77 -8.69 -11.65
C SER A 146 -1.48 -8.27 -10.37
N HIS A 147 -0.76 -7.71 -9.39
CA HIS A 147 -1.28 -7.52 -8.04
C HIS A 147 -1.61 -6.06 -7.67
N ILE A 148 -1.06 -5.07 -8.38
CA ILE A 148 -1.33 -3.66 -8.09
C ILE A 148 -2.83 -3.32 -7.99
N HIS A 149 -3.65 -3.90 -8.87
CA HIS A 149 -5.07 -3.56 -8.96
C HIS A 149 -5.84 -3.96 -7.71
N TRP A 150 -5.69 -5.19 -7.22
CA TRP A 150 -6.41 -5.62 -6.02
C TRP A 150 -5.81 -4.99 -4.76
N VAL A 151 -4.48 -4.78 -4.70
CA VAL A 151 -3.86 -4.06 -3.58
C VAL A 151 -4.41 -2.63 -3.52
N SER A 152 -4.50 -1.95 -4.67
CA SER A 152 -5.07 -0.60 -4.75
C SER A 152 -6.54 -0.59 -4.29
N LEU A 153 -7.36 -1.53 -4.75
CA LEU A 153 -8.76 -1.62 -4.34
C LEU A 153 -8.88 -1.90 -2.84
N PHE A 154 -8.06 -2.79 -2.29
CA PHE A 154 -8.04 -3.07 -0.85
C PHE A 154 -7.70 -1.82 -0.03
N LEU A 155 -6.66 -1.08 -0.42
CA LEU A 155 -6.25 0.16 0.25
C LEU A 155 -7.34 1.23 0.17
N GLU A 156 -7.99 1.36 -0.98
CA GLU A 156 -9.10 2.28 -1.21
C GLU A 156 -10.27 1.97 -0.28
N GLN A 157 -10.72 0.71 -0.23
CA GLN A 157 -11.81 0.27 0.65
C GLN A 157 -11.48 0.44 2.13
N LEU A 158 -10.21 0.24 2.52
CA LEU A 158 -9.75 0.46 3.89
C LEU A 158 -9.85 1.92 4.31
N VAL A 159 -9.55 2.84 3.38
CA VAL A 159 -9.69 4.28 3.59
C VAL A 159 -11.15 4.68 3.63
N TYR A 160 -12.00 4.14 2.77
CA TYR A 160 -13.45 4.44 2.76
C TYR A 160 -14.10 4.06 4.08
N LYS A 161 -13.81 2.87 4.57
CA LYS A 161 -14.25 2.39 5.88
C LYS A 161 -13.82 3.29 7.05
N SER A 162 -12.69 3.98 6.93
CA SER A 162 -12.07 4.74 8.02
C SER A 162 -12.32 6.26 7.93
N ASN A 163 -12.97 6.74 6.87
CA ASN A 163 -13.14 8.17 6.60
C ASN A 163 -14.52 8.43 6.00
N GLU A 164 -15.43 8.91 6.84
CA GLU A 164 -16.79 9.28 6.42
C GLU A 164 -16.78 10.33 5.30
N GLY A 165 -17.64 10.14 4.29
CA GLY A 165 -17.80 11.04 3.15
C GLY A 165 -16.71 10.96 2.08
N ILE A 166 -15.65 10.16 2.28
CA ILE A 166 -14.57 10.06 1.30
C ILE A 166 -14.93 9.12 0.13
N GLU A 167 -15.78 8.11 0.37
CA GLU A 167 -16.20 7.11 -0.62
C GLU A 167 -16.98 7.75 -1.79
N TYR A 168 -16.82 7.21 -3.01
CA TYR A 168 -17.61 7.65 -4.16
C TYR A 168 -19.10 7.31 -3.97
N SER A 169 -19.98 8.25 -4.33
CA SER A 169 -21.44 8.11 -4.15
C SER A 169 -22.13 7.23 -5.20
N ASP A 170 -21.42 6.84 -6.26
CA ASP A 170 -21.99 6.16 -7.42
C ASP A 170 -21.95 4.63 -7.22
N PHE A 171 -22.98 4.10 -6.55
CA PHE A 171 -23.10 2.67 -6.28
C PHE A 171 -23.64 1.91 -7.49
N VAL A 172 -22.91 0.91 -7.96
CA VAL A 172 -23.34 -0.03 -9.02
C VAL A 172 -24.15 -1.21 -8.45
N TYR A 173 -23.97 -1.50 -7.16
CA TYR A 173 -24.67 -2.56 -6.43
C TYR A 173 -25.09 -2.04 -5.04
N ASP A 174 -26.35 -2.22 -4.69
CA ASP A 174 -26.95 -2.02 -3.36
C ASP A 174 -27.98 -3.14 -3.18
N ASP A 175 -28.06 -3.75 -2.00
CA ASP A 175 -28.96 -4.88 -1.69
C ASP A 175 -30.43 -4.56 -1.98
N LYS A 176 -30.80 -3.27 -2.02
CA LYS A 176 -32.13 -2.80 -2.48
C LYS A 176 -32.47 -3.16 -3.93
N TYR A 177 -31.47 -3.41 -4.78
CA TYR A 177 -31.70 -3.82 -6.17
C TYR A 177 -31.95 -5.32 -6.31
N TRP A 178 -31.61 -6.14 -5.30
CA TRP A 178 -31.96 -7.57 -5.32
C TRP A 178 -33.46 -7.80 -5.14
N SER A 179 -34.15 -6.94 -4.39
CA SER A 179 -35.62 -7.05 -4.22
C SER A 179 -36.40 -6.89 -5.53
N ASP A 180 -35.87 -6.19 -6.53
CA ASP A 180 -36.53 -6.00 -7.83
C ASP A 180 -36.16 -7.07 -8.87
N VAL A 181 -35.04 -7.77 -8.70
CA VAL A 181 -34.58 -8.83 -9.64
C VAL A 181 -35.23 -10.19 -9.32
N SER A 182 -35.75 -10.40 -8.10
CA SER A 182 -36.39 -11.66 -7.69
C SER A 182 -37.88 -11.82 -8.03
N LEU A 183 -38.53 -10.87 -8.73
CA LEU A 183 -39.99 -10.92 -9.01
C LEU A 183 -40.41 -10.94 -10.49
N SER A 184 -39.48 -11.06 -11.45
CA SER A 184 -39.81 -11.12 -12.89
C SER A 184 -39.66 -12.50 -13.55
N ARG A 185 -39.53 -13.57 -12.76
CA ARG A 185 -39.67 -14.95 -13.26
C ARG A 185 -40.86 -15.63 -12.57
N ALA A 186 -42.06 -15.25 -13.02
CA ALA A 186 -43.26 -16.07 -12.93
C ALA A 186 -43.44 -16.83 -14.23
#